data_AF-A0A537RYM0-F1
#
_entry.id   AF-A0A537RYM0-F1
#
_cell.length_a   1.000
_cell.length_b   1.000
_cell.length_c   1.000
_cell.angle_alpha   90.00
_cell.angle_beta   90.00
_cell.angle_gamma   90.00
#
_symmetry.space_group_name_H-M   'P 1'
#
loop_
_entity.id
_entity.type
_entity.pdbx_description
1 polymer ?
#
loop_
_entity_poly.entity_id
_entity_poly.type
_entity_poly.pdbx_seq_one_letter_code
_entity_poly.pdbx_strand_id
1 'polypeptide(L)'
;MLIDAMRIVARQTGFTLIDHAFGFTALRENDDRHLLFCLTTGEWSICNSRTAELIANGFGLASFLVAARRYFDLPCETAEAVRKEYAA
;
A
#
# COMPACT_ATOMS: atom_id res chain seq x y z
N MET A 1 -5.60 -11.54 -6.98
CA MET A 1 -6.65 -10.48 -6.97
C MET A 1 -5.99 -9.12 -6.73
N LEU A 2 -6.67 -8.00 -7.01
CA LEU A 2 -6.13 -6.64 -6.82
C LEU A 2 -5.50 -6.42 -5.43
N ILE A 3 -6.18 -6.92 -4.39
CA ILE A 3 -5.71 -6.83 -3.00
C ILE A 3 -4.41 -7.60 -2.75
N ASP A 4 -4.15 -8.69 -3.48
CA ASP A 4 -2.91 -9.47 -3.33
C ASP A 4 -1.71 -8.71 -3.89
N ALA A 5 -1.89 -7.99 -5.00
CA ALA A 5 -0.87 -7.10 -5.54
C ALA A 5 -0.50 -6.00 -4.52
N MET A 6 -1.51 -5.42 -3.86
CA MET A 6 -1.29 -4.42 -2.80
C MET A 6 -0.55 -5.01 -1.59
N ARG A 7 -0.86 -6.25 -1.19
CA ARG A 7 -0.15 -6.97 -0.11
C ARG A 7 1.31 -7.21 -0.44
N ILE A 8 1.63 -7.61 -1.68
CA ILE A 8 3.01 -7.83 -2.13
C ILE A 8 3.79 -6.53 -1.99
N VAL A 9 3.25 -5.42 -2.52
CA VAL A 9 3.87 -4.10 -2.43
C VAL A 9 4.10 -3.68 -0.98
N ALA A 10 3.10 -3.81 -0.10
CA ALA A 10 3.23 -3.44 1.30
C ALA A 10 4.34 -4.23 2.03
N ARG A 11 4.46 -5.54 1.76
CA ARG A 11 5.54 -6.37 2.32
C ARG A 11 6.91 -5.95 1.81
N GLN A 12 7.03 -5.64 0.52
CA GLN A 12 8.28 -5.20 -0.08
C GLN A 12 8.75 -3.83 0.41
N THR A 13 7.83 -3.01 0.93
CA THR A 13 8.15 -1.69 1.52
C THR A 13 8.32 -1.75 3.04
N GLY A 14 8.42 -2.95 3.62
CA GLY A 14 8.75 -3.15 5.03
C GLY A 14 7.56 -2.94 5.99
N PHE A 15 6.33 -3.00 5.50
CA PHE A 15 5.16 -2.97 6.38
C PHE A 15 4.92 -4.34 7.02
N THR A 16 4.46 -4.29 8.27
CA THR A 16 3.79 -5.41 8.93
C THR A 16 2.30 -5.35 8.62
N LEU A 17 1.74 -6.46 8.11
CA LEU A 17 0.35 -6.54 7.69
C LEU A 17 -0.52 -7.13 8.80
N ILE A 18 -1.73 -6.58 8.95
CA ILE A 18 -2.80 -7.04 9.83
C ILE A 18 -4.03 -7.25 8.94
N ASP A 19 -4.33 -8.51 8.62
CA ASP A 19 -5.48 -8.85 7.80
C ASP A 19 -6.80 -8.70 8.56
N HIS A 20 -7.86 -8.32 7.84
CA HIS A 20 -9.22 -8.24 8.37
C HIS A 20 -10.24 -8.56 7.26
N ALA A 21 -11.52 -8.73 7.63
CA ALA A 21 -12.57 -9.19 6.70
C ALA A 21 -12.67 -8.39 5.39
N PHE A 22 -12.36 -7.08 5.43
CA PHE A 22 -12.47 -6.18 4.29
C PHE A 22 -11.16 -5.89 3.55
N GLY A 23 -10.03 -6.53 3.90
CA GLY A 23 -8.72 -6.21 3.34
C GLY A 23 -7.60 -6.33 4.35
N PHE A 24 -6.72 -5.33 4.43
CA PHE A 24 -5.67 -5.29 5.44
C PHE A 24 -5.32 -3.87 5.86
N THR A 25 -4.81 -3.76 7.08
CA THR A 25 -4.08 -2.61 7.58
C THR A 25 -2.60 -2.96 7.59
N ALA A 26 -1.73 -2.01 7.28
CA ALA A 26 -0.29 -2.19 7.34
C ALA A 26 0.34 -1.06 8.16
N LEU A 27 1.29 -1.42 9.01
CA LEU A 27 2.08 -0.49 9.83
C LEU A 27 3.56 -0.58 9.44
N ARG A 28 4.21 0.58 9.27
CA ARG A 28 5.67 0.67 9.11
C ARG A 28 6.26 1.43 10.29
N GLU A 29 7.04 0.72 11.11
CA GLU A 29 7.75 1.30 12.25
C GLU A 29 9.06 1.97 11.78
N ASN A 30 8.95 3.02 10.98
CA ASN A 30 10.07 3.88 10.60
C ASN A 30 9.83 5.34 11.05
N ASP A 31 10.81 6.22 10.86
CA ASP A 31 10.76 7.62 11.34
C ASP A 31 9.53 8.40 10.84
N ASP A 32 9.03 8.08 9.64
CA ASP A 32 7.85 8.71 9.03
C ASP A 32 6.50 8.11 9.46
N ARG A 33 6.53 7.02 10.24
CA ARG A 33 5.40 6.28 10.85
C ARG A 33 4.07 6.39 10.08
N HIS A 34 3.98 5.70 8.96
CA HIS A 34 2.75 5.62 8.15
C HIS A 34 1.85 4.46 8.55
N LEU A 35 0.53 4.68 8.45
CA LEU A 35 -0.51 3.64 8.42
C LEU A 35 -1.03 3.51 6.99
N LEU A 36 -1.11 2.29 6.50
CA LEU A 36 -1.73 1.96 5.21
C LEU A 36 -3.00 1.16 5.44
N PHE A 37 -4.09 1.57 4.81
CA PHE A 37 -5.33 0.81 4.77
C PHE A 37 -5.59 0.41 3.32
N CYS A 38 -5.89 -0.87 3.06
CA CYS A 38 -6.23 -1.37 1.74
C CYS A 38 -7.48 -2.24 1.83
N LEU A 39 -8.49 -1.92 1.02
CA LEU A 39 -9.75 -2.68 0.96
C LEU A 39 -9.75 -3.64 -0.22
N THR A 40 -10.46 -4.76 -0.09
CA THR A 40 -10.60 -5.77 -1.15
C THR A 40 -11.22 -5.21 -2.43
N THR A 41 -11.98 -4.13 -2.31
CA THR A 41 -12.60 -3.36 -3.39
C THR A 41 -11.59 -2.51 -4.18
N GLY A 42 -10.39 -2.26 -3.64
CA GLY A 42 -9.30 -1.56 -4.33
C GLY A 42 -9.02 -0.15 -3.83
N GLU A 43 -9.78 0.36 -2.86
CA GLU A 43 -9.48 1.59 -2.14
C GLU A 43 -8.25 1.42 -1.27
N TRP A 44 -7.47 2.49 -1.19
CA TRP A 44 -6.34 2.56 -0.28
C TRP A 44 -6.21 3.97 0.32
N SER A 45 -5.68 4.03 1.54
CA SER A 45 -5.43 5.28 2.26
C SER A 45 -4.13 5.20 3.03
N ILE A 46 -3.37 6.29 3.02
CA ILE A 46 -2.15 6.49 3.78
C ILE A 46 -2.44 7.54 4.84
N CYS A 47 -2.25 7.20 6.11
CA CYS A 47 -2.44 8.11 7.23
C CYS A 47 -1.15 8.28 8.04
N ASN A 48 -1.00 9.43 8.68
CA ASN A 48 0.01 9.61 9.72
C ASN A 48 -0.39 8.80 10.95
N SER A 49 0.45 7.89 11.42
CA SER A 49 0.12 7.03 12.56
C SER A 49 -0.01 7.75 13.91
N ARG A 50 0.59 8.95 14.04
CA ARG A 50 0.58 9.73 15.28
C ARG A 50 -0.66 10.61 15.37
N THR A 51 -1.03 11.26 14.27
CA THR A 51 -2.12 12.25 14.25
C THR A 51 -3.43 11.70 13.67
N ALA A 52 -3.39 10.52 13.06
CA ALA A 52 -4.48 9.95 12.27
C ALA A 52 -4.91 10.82 11.07
N GLU A 53 -4.08 11.78 10.66
CA GLU A 53 -4.33 12.64 9.52
C GLU A 53 -4.18 11.86 8.20
N LEU A 54 -5.10 12.08 7.26
CA LEU A 54 -5.04 11.51 5.92
C LEU A 54 -3.98 12.22 5.08
N ILE A 55 -2.99 11.47 4.59
CA ILE A 55 -1.90 11.98 3.75
C ILE A 55 -2.26 11.82 2.26
N ALA A 56 -2.77 10.65 1.89
CA ALA A 56 -3.16 10.34 0.51
C ALA A 56 -4.19 9.21 0.49
N ASN A 57 -5.01 9.18 -0.55
CA ASN A 57 -5.88 8.05 -0.84
C ASN A 57 -6.03 7.86 -2.35
N GLY A 58 -6.64 6.74 -2.72
CA GLY A 58 -6.97 6.48 -4.11
C GLY A 58 -7.64 5.13 -4.30
N PHE A 59 -7.75 4.76 -5.57
CA PHE A 59 -8.39 3.52 -6.00
C PHE A 59 -7.54 2.83 -7.07
N GLY A 60 -7.41 1.51 -6.95
CA GLY A 60 -6.77 0.66 -7.93
C GLY A 60 -5.24 0.59 -7.82
N LEU A 61 -4.65 -0.39 -8.53
CA LEU A 61 -3.24 -0.73 -8.44
C LEU A 61 -2.32 0.36 -9.00
N ALA A 62 -2.69 0.96 -10.13
CA ALA A 62 -1.83 1.94 -10.79
C ALA A 62 -1.58 3.17 -9.91
N SER A 63 -2.63 3.72 -9.30
CA SER A 63 -2.53 4.85 -8.38
C SER A 63 -1.79 4.46 -7.10
N PHE A 64 -2.01 3.24 -6.60
CA PHE A 64 -1.32 2.72 -5.43
C PHE A 64 0.19 2.57 -5.65
N LEU A 65 0.63 2.06 -6.80
CA LEU A 65 2.06 1.92 -7.13
C LEU A 65 2.75 3.30 -7.18
N VAL A 66 2.07 4.32 -7.70
CA VAL A 66 2.59 5.70 -7.69
C VAL A 66 2.74 6.21 -6.26
N ALA A 67 1.74 5.98 -5.40
CA ALA A 67 1.80 6.37 -4.00
C ALA A 67 2.89 5.61 -3.23
N ALA A 68 3.01 4.30 -3.42
CA ALA A 68 3.99 3.46 -2.74
C ALA A 68 5.43 3.85 -3.10
N ARG A 69 5.69 4.25 -4.35
CA ARG A 69 7.00 4.80 -4.74
C ARG A 69 7.30 6.12 -4.07
N ARG A 70 6.30 6.98 -3.90
CA ARG A 70 6.47 8.32 -3.33
C ARG A 70 6.66 8.29 -1.81
N TYR A 71 5.91 7.45 -1.11
CA TYR A 71 5.84 7.48 0.36
C TYR A 71 6.62 6.34 1.02
N PHE A 72 6.85 5.23 0.31
CA PHE A 72 7.40 4.01 0.89
C PHE A 72 8.64 3.48 0.18
N ASP A 73 9.28 4.29 -0.66
CA ASP A 73 10.52 3.97 -1.38
C ASP A 73 10.44 2.66 -2.19
N LEU A 74 9.25 2.32 -2.70
CA LEU A 74 9.06 1.11 -3.50
C LEU A 74 10.03 1.10 -4.70
N PRO A 75 10.89 0.07 -4.86
CA PRO A 75 11.79 -0.02 -6.00
C PRO A 75 11.05 -0.07 -7.33
N CYS A 76 11.63 0.55 -8.37
CA CYS A 76 11.02 0.59 -9.70
C CYS A 76 10.78 -0.81 -10.25
N GLU A 77 11.75 -1.71 -10.11
CA GLU A 77 11.65 -3.10 -10.59
C GLU A 77 10.47 -3.84 -9.96
N THR A 78 10.27 -3.68 -8.65
CA THR A 78 9.13 -4.27 -7.93
C THR A 78 7.80 -3.71 -8.44
N ALA A 79 7.73 -2.38 -8.65
CA ALA A 79 6.53 -1.74 -9.17
C ALA A 79 6.19 -2.24 -10.59
N GLU A 80 7.20 -2.43 -11.44
CA GLU A 80 7.00 -2.94 -12.79
C GLU A 80 6.62 -4.41 -12.83
N ALA A 81 7.24 -5.25 -11.98
CA ALA A 81 6.90 -6.65 -11.84
C ALA A 81 5.43 -6.82 -11.43
N VAL A 82 5.01 -6.12 -10.38
CA VAL A 82 3.62 -6.16 -9.89
C VAL A 82 2.66 -5.59 -10.93
N ARG A 83 3.01 -4.49 -11.61
CA ARG A 83 2.19 -3.97 -12.70
C ARG A 83 2.04 -4.99 -13.83
N LYS A 84 3.10 -5.67 -14.25
CA LYS A 84 3.06 -6.63 -15.35
C LYS A 84 2.21 -7.87 -15.03
N GLU A 85 2.28 -8.34 -13.80
CA GLU A 85 1.55 -9.54 -13.35
C GLU A 85 0.06 -9.25 -13.12
N TYR A 86 -0.30 -8.03 -12.71
CA TYR A 86 -1.66 -7.68 -12.29
C TYR A 86 -2.34 -6.58 -13.14
N ALA A 87 -1.71 -6.11 -14.23
CA ALA A 87 -2.37 -5.31 -15.27
C ALA A 87 -3.18 -6.24 -16.18
N ALA A 88 -4.39 -6.59 -15.73
CA ALA A 88 -5.44 -7.12 -16.57
C ALA A 88 -6.19 -5.96 -17.25
#